data_AF-M3HVU7-F1
#
_entry.id   AF-M3HVU7-F1
#
_cell.length_a   1.000
_cell.length_b   1.000
_cell.length_c   1.000
_cell.angle_alpha   90.00
_cell.angle_beta   90.00
_cell.angle_gamma   90.00
#
_symmetry.space_group_name_H-M   'P 1'
#
loop_
_entity.id
_entity.type
_entity.pdbx_description
1 polymer ?
#
loop_
_entity_poly.entity_id
_entity_poly.type
_entity_poly.pdbx_seq_one_letter_code
_entity_poly.pdbx_strand_id
1 'polypeptide(L)'
;MINPKNSNTSSNLILKFLYTFNIFIIYLSFSLSAENNTPPSETNPNFIESEISKENIASYWETTTDRTFKDWIDDENTEGETKSDFDTAYRSSINLYEIGSEIAKSELKDRVLKWSAGKLNERLMSQKMNHAYHIIKSFQEVSEIIGIGDAILIGAENQEEMNAREYFATHLIVYMDEANDFQYEPLLQKLIPKKITIGGLAFNLANLSASRGKKKEMLKYMKLALHLKMKKSHFRKNIGFEKFWNDPDFLKLVKE
;
A
#
# COMPACT_ATOMS: atom_id res chain seq x y z
N MET A 1 33.23 -23.20 5.73
CA MET A 1 32.59 -23.59 4.46
C MET A 1 31.18 -23.04 4.47
N ILE A 2 30.96 -21.92 3.77
CA ILE A 2 29.66 -21.25 3.67
C ILE A 2 29.00 -21.79 2.40
N ASN A 3 27.79 -22.33 2.54
CA ASN A 3 27.01 -22.92 1.45
C ASN A 3 26.33 -21.78 0.66
N PRO A 4 26.59 -21.61 -0.65
CA PRO A 4 26.02 -20.52 -1.41
C PRO A 4 24.64 -20.94 -1.93
N LYS A 5 23.57 -20.53 -1.24
CA LYS A 5 22.23 -20.42 -1.85
C LYS A 5 21.85 -18.96 -1.91
N ASN A 6 22.26 -18.30 -2.97
CA ASN A 6 21.69 -17.04 -3.41
C ASN A 6 21.74 -16.99 -4.94
N SER A 7 20.57 -17.04 -5.59
CA SER A 7 20.33 -16.41 -6.92
C SER A 7 18.91 -16.61 -7.49
N ASN A 8 17.81 -16.70 -6.71
CA ASN A 8 16.46 -16.87 -7.27
C ASN A 8 15.33 -16.03 -6.61
N THR A 9 15.67 -15.10 -5.72
CA THR A 9 14.67 -14.23 -5.05
C THR A 9 14.09 -13.16 -5.98
N SER A 10 14.93 -12.54 -6.82
CA SER A 10 14.51 -11.49 -7.77
C SER A 10 13.46 -11.95 -8.79
N SER A 11 13.62 -13.14 -9.38
CA SER A 11 12.66 -13.65 -10.38
C SER A 11 11.34 -14.10 -9.75
N ASN A 12 11.37 -14.58 -8.50
CA ASN A 12 10.17 -14.99 -7.77
C ASN A 12 9.28 -13.79 -7.38
N LEU A 13 9.89 -12.66 -7.04
CA LEU A 13 9.17 -11.43 -6.72
C LEU A 13 8.43 -10.89 -7.95
N ILE A 14 9.13 -10.78 -9.09
CA ILE A 14 8.53 -10.38 -10.38
C ILE A 14 7.45 -11.39 -10.82
N LEU A 15 7.65 -12.70 -10.63
CA LEU A 15 6.62 -13.70 -10.94
C LEU A 15 5.40 -13.59 -10.03
N LYS A 16 5.58 -13.37 -8.72
CA LYS A 16 4.45 -13.17 -7.80
C LYS A 16 3.68 -11.89 -8.14
N PHE A 17 4.39 -10.83 -8.54
CA PHE A 17 3.80 -9.60 -9.07
C PHE A 17 3.04 -9.80 -10.39
N LEU A 18 3.56 -10.63 -11.30
CA LEU A 18 2.89 -10.99 -12.56
C LEU A 18 1.53 -11.67 -12.35
N TYR A 19 1.33 -12.39 -11.24
CA TYR A 19 0.05 -13.05 -10.93
C TYR A 19 -0.92 -12.16 -10.15
N THR A 20 -0.46 -11.06 -9.58
CA THR A 20 -1.28 -9.98 -8.99
C THR A 20 -1.55 -8.85 -9.99
N PHE A 21 -1.05 -8.95 -11.23
CA PHE A 21 -0.96 -7.83 -12.16
C PHE A 21 -2.26 -7.53 -12.90
N ASN A 22 -2.86 -6.39 -12.52
CA ASN A 22 -3.35 -5.37 -13.44
C ASN A 22 -2.48 -4.13 -13.14
N ILE A 23 -1.86 -3.50 -14.15
CA ILE A 23 -1.18 -2.21 -13.93
C ILE A 23 -2.25 -1.20 -13.56
N PHE A 24 -2.27 -0.82 -12.29
CA PHE A 24 -3.10 0.28 -11.81
C PHE A 24 -2.16 1.43 -11.46
N ILE A 25 -1.90 2.31 -12.44
CA ILE A 25 -1.44 3.66 -12.13
C ILE A 25 -2.64 4.35 -11.46
N ILE A 26 -2.48 4.90 -10.27
CA ILE A 26 -3.56 5.60 -9.57
C ILE A 26 -3.40 7.10 -9.86
N TYR A 27 -4.44 7.75 -10.39
CA TYR A 27 -4.47 9.21 -10.43
C TYR A 27 -4.65 9.73 -8.99
N LEU A 28 -3.57 10.26 -8.42
CA LEU A 28 -3.71 11.22 -7.32
C LEU A 28 -4.10 12.56 -7.98
N SER A 29 -5.30 13.04 -7.72
CA SER A 29 -5.77 14.31 -8.24
C SER A 29 -4.92 15.44 -7.64
N PHE A 30 -3.87 15.86 -8.36
CA PHE A 30 -3.06 17.01 -7.99
C PHE A 30 -3.90 18.29 -8.15
N SER A 31 -4.29 18.92 -7.05
CA SER A 31 -4.71 20.32 -7.08
C SER A 31 -3.46 21.19 -7.14
N LEU A 32 -2.96 21.45 -8.35
CA LEU A 32 -1.99 22.51 -8.61
C LEU A 32 -2.65 23.86 -8.28
N SER A 33 -2.42 24.39 -7.06
CA SER A 33 -2.61 25.82 -6.83
C SER A 33 -1.45 26.55 -7.50
N ALA A 34 -1.78 27.44 -8.43
CA ALA A 34 -0.81 28.24 -9.18
C ALA A 34 0.06 29.08 -8.24
N GLU A 35 1.37 28.95 -8.41
CA GLU A 35 2.41 29.65 -7.67
C GLU A 35 2.47 31.11 -8.17
N ASN A 36 1.95 32.05 -7.38
CA ASN A 36 2.13 33.48 -7.65
C ASN A 36 3.51 33.91 -7.13
N ASN A 37 4.43 34.12 -8.06
CA ASN A 37 5.78 34.64 -7.82
C ASN A 37 5.73 36.01 -7.12
N THR A 38 6.07 36.06 -5.83
CA THR A 38 6.50 37.28 -5.15
C THR A 38 7.77 36.97 -4.34
N PRO A 39 8.86 37.74 -4.49
CA PRO A 39 10.14 37.42 -3.86
C PRO A 39 10.10 37.57 -2.32
N PRO A 40 10.95 36.86 -1.58
CA PRO A 40 10.84 36.76 -0.13
C PRO A 40 11.34 38.04 0.55
N SER A 41 10.50 38.64 1.39
CA SER A 41 10.97 39.62 2.39
C SER A 41 11.32 38.88 3.68
N GLU A 42 12.54 39.08 4.16
CA GLU A 42 13.02 38.61 5.46
C GLU A 42 12.09 39.05 6.60
N THR A 43 11.59 38.11 7.41
CA THR A 43 11.21 38.35 8.82
C THR A 43 10.83 37.06 9.58
N ASN A 44 11.56 36.82 10.68
CA ASN A 44 11.24 36.09 11.93
C ASN A 44 10.55 34.69 11.93
N PRO A 45 11.09 33.71 12.69
CA PRO A 45 10.69 32.29 12.65
C PRO A 45 9.43 31.91 13.45
N ASN A 46 8.56 32.85 13.80
CA ASN A 46 7.40 32.59 14.70
C ASN A 46 6.04 32.87 14.05
N PHE A 47 5.91 32.75 12.73
CA PHE A 47 4.62 33.00 12.05
C PHE A 47 4.45 32.13 10.80
N ILE A 48 4.11 30.85 10.99
CA ILE A 48 3.48 30.02 9.95
C ILE A 48 2.16 29.52 10.53
N GLU A 49 1.26 30.46 10.84
CA GLU A 49 -0.10 30.16 11.30
C GLU A 49 -1.17 30.89 10.48
N SER A 50 -0.83 31.42 9.29
CA SER A 50 -1.82 32.07 8.41
C SER A 50 -1.97 31.35 7.07
N GLU A 51 -3.19 30.85 6.86
CA GLU A 51 -3.86 30.51 5.59
C GLU A 51 -3.74 29.08 5.00
N ILE A 52 -3.60 28.05 5.82
CA ILE A 52 -4.25 26.78 5.45
C ILE A 52 -5.71 26.92 5.85
N SER A 53 -6.61 27.18 4.89
CA SER A 53 -8.04 27.06 5.17
C SER A 53 -8.29 25.65 5.74
N LYS A 54 -9.15 25.54 6.76
CA LYS A 54 -9.46 24.23 7.38
C LYS A 54 -9.94 23.19 6.35
N GLU A 55 -10.38 23.63 5.19
CA GLU A 55 -10.83 22.83 4.05
C GLU A 55 -9.68 22.26 3.20
N ASN A 56 -8.47 22.84 3.24
CA ASN A 56 -7.35 22.39 2.40
C ASN A 56 -6.30 21.55 3.14
N ILE A 57 -6.55 21.20 4.41
CA ILE A 57 -5.62 20.46 5.28
C ILE A 57 -5.17 19.13 4.65
N ALA A 58 -6.10 18.37 4.10
CA ALA A 58 -5.82 17.05 3.55
C ALA A 58 -4.93 17.14 2.30
N SER A 59 -5.20 18.12 1.42
CA SER A 59 -4.36 18.38 0.23
C SER A 59 -2.97 18.91 0.60
N TYR A 60 -2.89 19.80 1.60
CA TYR A 60 -1.62 20.31 2.11
C TYR A 60 -0.73 19.19 2.64
N TRP A 61 -1.30 18.29 3.45
CA TRP A 61 -0.58 17.11 3.95
C TRP A 61 -0.05 16.24 2.81
N GLU A 62 -0.89 15.94 1.81
CA GLU A 62 -0.52 15.07 0.69
C GLU A 62 0.61 15.68 -0.14
N THR A 63 0.52 16.96 -0.49
CA THR A 63 1.55 17.64 -1.30
C THR A 63 2.89 17.71 -0.54
N THR A 64 2.85 18.04 0.75
CA THR A 64 4.05 18.12 1.59
C THR A 64 4.70 16.74 1.76
N THR A 65 3.89 15.71 1.99
CA THR A 65 4.35 14.32 2.14
C THR A 65 4.92 13.78 0.84
N ASP A 66 4.28 14.03 -0.30
CA ASP A 66 4.80 13.57 -1.60
C ASP A 66 6.12 14.26 -1.97
N ARG A 67 6.24 15.57 -1.70
CA ARG A 67 7.50 16.31 -1.90
C ARG A 67 8.64 15.74 -1.06
N THR A 68 8.45 15.67 0.27
CA THR A 68 9.50 15.16 1.18
C THR A 68 9.83 13.69 0.91
N PHE A 69 8.86 12.88 0.48
CA PHE A 69 9.13 11.52 0.03
C PHE A 69 9.99 11.48 -1.24
N LYS A 70 9.73 12.36 -2.22
CA LYS A 70 10.56 12.52 -3.42
C LYS A 70 11.99 12.92 -3.07
N ASP A 71 12.13 13.93 -2.22
CA ASP A 71 13.44 14.40 -1.74
C ASP A 71 14.22 13.25 -1.08
N TRP A 72 13.54 12.44 -0.25
CA TRP A 72 14.15 11.26 0.38
C TRP A 72 14.59 10.17 -0.62
N ILE A 73 13.78 9.85 -1.63
CA ILE A 73 14.15 8.81 -2.61
C ILE A 73 15.24 9.28 -3.59
N ASP A 74 15.36 10.59 -3.84
CA ASP A 74 16.38 11.16 -4.71
C ASP A 74 17.73 11.29 -3.97
N ASP A 75 17.69 11.45 -2.65
CA ASP A 75 18.84 11.59 -1.76
C ASP A 75 19.34 10.26 -1.18
N GLU A 76 19.04 9.11 -1.81
CA GLU A 76 19.37 7.75 -1.34
C GLU A 76 20.87 7.53 -0.98
N ASN A 77 21.77 8.44 -1.37
CA ASN A 77 23.21 8.38 -1.12
C ASN A 77 23.70 9.22 0.08
N THR A 78 22.84 9.97 0.75
CA THR A 78 23.22 10.91 1.82
C THR A 78 22.39 10.66 3.08
N GLU A 79 23.04 10.49 4.23
CA GLU A 79 22.38 10.01 5.45
C GLU A 79 21.46 11.05 6.11
N GLY A 80 20.19 10.67 6.34
CA GLY A 80 19.43 10.99 7.57
C GLY A 80 18.39 12.11 7.50
N GLU A 81 18.72 13.26 6.92
CA GLU A 81 17.89 14.49 7.04
C GLU A 81 16.59 14.41 6.22
N THR A 82 16.67 14.07 4.94
CA THR A 82 15.51 13.96 4.04
C THR A 82 14.49 12.91 4.49
N LYS A 83 14.95 11.82 5.11
CA LYS A 83 14.06 10.83 5.73
C LYS A 83 13.36 11.40 6.98
N SER A 84 14.07 12.17 7.80
CA SER A 84 13.48 12.83 8.97
C SER A 84 12.42 13.85 8.55
N ASP A 85 12.65 14.56 7.45
CA ASP A 85 11.67 15.48 6.87
C ASP A 85 10.42 14.76 6.38
N PHE A 86 10.58 13.61 5.70
CA PHE A 86 9.47 12.75 5.33
C PHE A 86 8.70 12.26 6.56
N ASP A 87 9.39 11.75 7.58
CA ASP A 87 8.76 11.25 8.81
C ASP A 87 7.96 12.36 9.50
N THR A 88 8.50 13.58 9.52
CA THR A 88 7.83 14.77 10.08
C THR A 88 6.61 15.15 9.27
N ALA A 89 6.73 15.24 7.94
CA ALA A 89 5.63 15.55 7.04
C ALA A 89 4.50 14.52 7.14
N TYR A 90 4.83 13.22 7.11
CA TYR A 90 3.85 12.16 7.21
C TYR A 90 3.11 12.21 8.56
N ARG A 91 3.84 12.36 9.68
CA ARG A 91 3.25 12.45 11.03
C ARG A 91 2.46 13.72 11.28
N SER A 92 2.67 14.79 10.51
CA SER A 92 1.88 16.02 10.63
C SER A 92 0.37 15.76 10.43
N SER A 93 -0.01 14.67 9.76
CA SER A 93 -1.40 14.19 9.67
C SER A 93 -2.07 14.05 11.05
N ILE A 94 -1.35 13.71 12.12
CA ILE A 94 -1.92 13.59 13.47
C ILE A 94 -2.37 14.96 13.96
N ASN A 95 -1.49 15.96 13.95
CA ASN A 95 -1.81 17.32 14.39
C ASN A 95 -2.91 17.93 13.52
N LEU A 96 -2.84 17.71 12.20
CA LEU A 96 -3.83 18.16 11.24
C LEU A 96 -5.21 17.51 11.47
N TYR A 97 -5.23 16.23 11.87
CA TYR A 97 -6.46 15.53 12.26
C TYR A 97 -7.08 16.15 13.51
N GLU A 98 -6.29 16.50 14.53
CA GLU A 98 -6.79 17.08 15.77
C GLU A 98 -7.49 18.44 15.57
N ILE A 99 -6.92 19.30 14.72
CA ILE A 99 -7.45 20.66 14.47
C ILE A 99 -8.50 20.72 13.35
N GLY A 100 -8.60 19.66 12.55
CA GLY A 100 -9.48 19.58 11.38
C GLY A 100 -10.97 19.50 11.74
N SER A 101 -11.83 19.97 10.82
CA SER A 101 -13.27 19.67 10.88
C SER A 101 -13.53 18.18 10.66
N GLU A 102 -14.71 17.66 10.99
CA GLU A 102 -15.04 16.24 10.76
C GLU A 102 -14.94 15.84 9.28
N ILE A 103 -15.25 16.77 8.37
CA ILE A 103 -15.08 16.57 6.92
C ILE A 103 -13.59 16.45 6.59
N ALA A 104 -12.77 17.40 7.06
CA ALA A 104 -11.33 17.40 6.81
C ALA A 104 -10.63 16.18 7.44
N LYS A 105 -11.09 15.73 8.62
CA LYS A 105 -10.63 14.49 9.27
C LYS A 105 -10.93 13.26 8.42
N SER A 106 -12.15 13.17 7.88
CA SER A 106 -12.52 12.06 7.00
C SER A 106 -11.67 12.05 5.73
N GLU A 107 -11.52 13.21 5.10
CA GLU A 107 -10.71 13.37 3.89
C GLU A 107 -9.23 13.06 4.14
N LEU A 108 -8.67 13.49 5.27
CA LEU A 108 -7.29 13.23 5.64
C LEU A 108 -7.03 11.73 5.83
N LYS A 109 -7.92 11.00 6.52
CA LYS A 109 -7.81 9.54 6.65
C LYS A 109 -7.82 8.84 5.28
N ASP A 110 -8.65 9.33 4.37
CA ASP A 110 -8.75 8.80 3.01
C ASP A 110 -7.48 9.09 2.20
N ARG A 111 -6.93 10.30 2.28
CA ARG A 111 -5.68 10.67 1.60
C ARG A 111 -4.48 9.91 2.15
N VAL A 112 -4.37 9.77 3.47
CA VAL A 112 -3.32 8.95 4.12
C VAL A 112 -3.36 7.52 3.61
N LEU A 113 -4.55 6.90 3.56
CA LEU A 113 -4.72 5.55 3.03
C LEU A 113 -4.35 5.47 1.54
N LYS A 114 -4.89 6.37 0.71
CA LYS A 114 -4.64 6.37 -0.74
C LYS A 114 -3.16 6.53 -1.07
N TRP A 115 -2.52 7.53 -0.48
CA TRP A 115 -1.11 7.83 -0.69
C TRP A 115 -0.26 6.61 -0.29
N SER A 116 -0.50 6.06 0.91
CA SER A 116 0.29 4.95 1.43
C SER A 116 0.10 3.68 0.63
N ALA A 117 -1.13 3.38 0.20
CA ALA A 117 -1.43 2.21 -0.61
C ALA A 117 -0.75 2.31 -2.00
N GLY A 118 -0.81 3.49 -2.62
CA GLY A 118 -0.14 3.76 -3.90
C GLY A 118 1.38 3.65 -3.82
N LYS A 119 1.99 4.33 -2.84
CA LYS A 119 3.45 4.31 -2.66
C LYS A 119 3.97 2.95 -2.24
N LEU A 120 3.22 2.19 -1.44
CA LEU A 120 3.59 0.82 -1.10
C LEU A 120 3.69 -0.05 -2.37
N ASN A 121 2.66 -0.02 -3.23
CA ASN A 121 2.72 -0.74 -4.49
C ASN A 121 3.93 -0.29 -5.34
N GLU A 122 4.09 1.01 -5.55
CA GLU A 122 5.19 1.59 -6.34
C GLU A 122 6.57 1.11 -5.87
N ARG A 123 6.80 1.12 -4.55
CA ARG A 123 8.07 0.72 -3.95
C ARG A 123 8.29 -0.78 -4.01
N LEU A 124 7.27 -1.61 -3.79
CA LEU A 124 7.41 -3.05 -3.94
C LEU A 124 7.68 -3.45 -5.41
N MET A 125 7.00 -2.82 -6.37
CA MET A 125 7.23 -3.00 -7.81
C MET A 125 8.67 -2.67 -8.20
N SER A 126 9.25 -1.66 -7.57
CA SER A 126 10.64 -1.24 -7.77
C SER A 126 11.64 -2.00 -6.89
N GLN A 127 11.20 -3.04 -6.17
CA GLN A 127 12.00 -3.86 -5.23
C GLN A 127 12.68 -3.04 -4.11
N LYS A 128 12.13 -1.87 -3.79
CA LYS A 128 12.65 -0.96 -2.75
C LYS A 128 12.05 -1.32 -1.38
N MET A 129 12.45 -2.49 -0.85
CA MET A 129 11.86 -3.07 0.37
C MET A 129 12.01 -2.18 1.62
N ASN A 130 13.12 -1.47 1.78
CA ASN A 130 13.29 -0.54 2.91
C ASN A 130 12.27 0.61 2.89
N HIS A 131 11.98 1.17 1.71
CA HIS A 131 10.95 2.18 1.55
C HIS A 131 9.55 1.61 1.80
N ALA A 132 9.27 0.40 1.30
CA ALA A 132 8.00 -0.29 1.57
C ALA A 132 7.79 -0.52 3.07
N TYR A 133 8.82 -1.00 3.79
CA TYR A 133 8.80 -1.14 5.25
C TYR A 133 8.47 0.19 5.94
N HIS A 134 9.15 1.26 5.56
CA HIS A 134 8.92 2.58 6.16
C HIS A 134 7.52 3.11 5.93
N ILE A 135 6.96 2.95 4.71
CA ILE A 135 5.58 3.33 4.41
C ILE A 135 4.59 2.55 5.28
N ILE A 136 4.77 1.23 5.41
CA ILE A 136 3.90 0.38 6.24
C ILE A 136 3.97 0.80 7.71
N LYS A 137 5.18 1.01 8.23
CA LYS A 137 5.41 1.43 9.61
C LYS A 137 4.74 2.77 9.90
N SER A 138 5.00 3.78 9.08
CA SER A 138 4.42 5.12 9.26
C SER A 138 2.89 5.08 9.17
N PHE A 139 2.35 4.31 8.21
CA PHE A 139 0.90 4.12 8.09
C PHE A 139 0.29 3.43 9.33
N GLN A 140 0.92 2.37 9.85
CA GLN A 140 0.44 1.71 11.06
C GLN A 140 0.35 2.70 12.23
N GLU A 141 1.45 3.41 12.50
CA GLU A 141 1.54 4.32 13.66
C GLU A 141 0.53 5.47 13.56
N VAL A 142 0.39 6.08 12.37
CA VAL A 142 -0.60 7.15 12.17
C VAL A 142 -2.03 6.63 12.24
N SER A 143 -2.33 5.50 11.59
CA SER A 143 -3.69 4.95 11.52
C SER A 143 -4.19 4.40 12.86
N GLU A 144 -3.30 4.09 13.80
CA GLU A 144 -3.67 3.77 15.18
C GLU A 144 -4.24 4.97 15.94
N ILE A 145 -3.86 6.19 15.55
CA ILE A 145 -4.29 7.45 16.17
C ILE A 145 -5.50 8.04 15.43
N ILE A 146 -5.37 8.23 14.11
CA ILE A 146 -6.39 8.92 13.31
C ILE A 146 -7.45 7.94 12.76
N GLY A 147 -7.21 6.64 12.81
CA GLY A 147 -8.04 5.62 12.17
C GLY A 147 -7.70 5.38 10.70
N ILE A 148 -8.36 4.39 10.09
CA ILE A 148 -8.18 4.02 8.68
C ILE A 148 -9.33 4.63 7.85
N GLY A 149 -9.02 5.34 6.77
CA GLY A 149 -10.01 5.87 5.81
C GLY A 149 -10.77 4.78 5.06
N ASP A 150 -11.78 5.12 4.25
CA ASP A 150 -12.54 4.16 3.41
C ASP A 150 -12.60 4.62 1.95
N ALA A 151 -11.43 5.06 1.47
CA ALA A 151 -11.30 5.68 0.18
C ALA A 151 -11.43 4.71 -1.00
N ILE A 152 -11.84 5.24 -2.15
CA ILE A 152 -11.82 4.54 -3.45
C ILE A 152 -10.64 5.02 -4.28
N LEU A 153 -9.88 4.08 -4.83
CA LEU A 153 -8.83 4.31 -5.84
C LEU A 153 -9.44 4.13 -7.23
N ILE A 154 -9.01 4.95 -8.18
CA ILE A 154 -9.44 4.85 -9.58
C ILE A 154 -8.23 4.44 -10.41
N GLY A 155 -8.37 3.34 -11.15
CA GLY A 155 -7.35 2.88 -12.09
C GLY A 155 -7.19 3.81 -13.28
N ALA A 156 -5.97 4.25 -13.57
CA ALA A 156 -5.71 5.15 -14.69
C ALA A 156 -6.05 4.52 -16.06
N GLU A 157 -5.76 3.23 -16.22
CA GLU A 157 -5.89 2.55 -17.52
C GLU A 157 -7.33 2.11 -17.82
N ASN A 158 -8.04 1.59 -16.82
CA ASN A 158 -9.37 0.99 -17.01
C ASN A 158 -10.49 1.74 -16.28
N GLN A 159 -10.16 2.81 -15.53
CA GLN A 159 -11.10 3.59 -14.72
C GLN A 159 -11.88 2.74 -13.70
N GLU A 160 -11.37 1.56 -13.36
CA GLU A 160 -12.01 0.70 -12.36
C GLU A 160 -11.80 1.27 -10.97
N GLU A 161 -12.89 1.34 -10.22
CA GLU A 161 -12.90 1.70 -8.82
C GLU A 161 -12.48 0.52 -7.95
N MET A 162 -11.60 0.77 -6.99
CA MET A 162 -11.10 -0.22 -6.05
C MET A 162 -11.11 0.33 -4.63
N ASN A 163 -11.49 -0.51 -3.66
CA ASN A 163 -11.37 -0.14 -2.25
C ASN A 163 -9.88 -0.01 -1.86
N ALA A 164 -9.49 1.15 -1.35
CA ALA A 164 -8.09 1.44 -1.02
C ALA A 164 -7.54 0.55 0.10
N ARG A 165 -8.38 0.11 1.04
CA ARG A 165 -7.95 -0.83 2.10
C ARG A 165 -7.64 -2.19 1.53
N GLU A 166 -8.50 -2.70 0.63
CA GLU A 166 -8.25 -3.97 -0.04
C GLU A 166 -7.01 -3.91 -0.92
N TYR A 167 -6.78 -2.78 -1.59
CA TYR A 167 -5.57 -2.54 -2.37
C TYR A 167 -4.33 -2.52 -1.49
N PHE A 168 -4.34 -1.78 -0.36
CA PHE A 168 -3.24 -1.78 0.60
C PHE A 168 -3.00 -3.21 1.12
N ALA A 169 -4.04 -3.90 1.60
CA ALA A 169 -3.96 -5.25 2.14
C ALA A 169 -3.35 -6.25 1.15
N THR A 170 -3.69 -6.12 -0.14
CA THR A 170 -3.13 -6.94 -1.22
C THR A 170 -1.61 -6.84 -1.25
N HIS A 171 -1.07 -5.62 -1.18
CA HIS A 171 0.37 -5.35 -1.23
C HIS A 171 1.07 -5.60 0.11
N LEU A 172 0.37 -5.39 1.25
CA LEU A 172 0.90 -5.73 2.56
C LEU A 172 1.19 -7.23 2.68
N ILE A 173 0.31 -8.10 2.16
CA ILE A 173 0.57 -9.56 2.14
C ILE A 173 1.84 -9.86 1.34
N VAL A 174 2.04 -9.19 0.20
CA VAL A 174 3.24 -9.37 -0.63
C VAL A 174 4.49 -8.95 0.16
N TYR A 175 4.48 -7.77 0.79
CA TYR A 175 5.59 -7.33 1.64
C TYR A 175 5.90 -8.36 2.73
N MET A 176 4.90 -8.80 3.50
CA MET A 176 5.12 -9.72 4.62
C MET A 176 5.70 -11.07 4.17
N ASP A 177 5.25 -11.59 3.03
CA ASP A 177 5.77 -12.85 2.46
C ASP A 177 7.21 -12.71 1.97
N GLU A 178 7.54 -11.61 1.29
CA GLU A 178 8.88 -11.37 0.73
C GLU A 178 9.91 -11.00 1.79
N ALA A 179 9.53 -10.16 2.76
CA ALA A 179 10.39 -9.79 3.87
C ALA A 179 10.44 -10.86 4.98
N ASN A 180 9.56 -11.88 4.91
CA ASN A 180 9.30 -12.83 5.99
C ASN A 180 9.03 -12.09 7.33
N ASP A 181 8.26 -11.01 7.26
CA ASP A 181 7.98 -10.09 8.36
C ASP A 181 6.47 -10.01 8.60
N PHE A 182 5.98 -10.88 9.50
CA PHE A 182 4.55 -11.01 9.79
C PHE A 182 4.09 -10.16 10.99
N GLN A 183 4.90 -9.22 11.48
CA GLN A 183 4.49 -8.34 12.58
C GLN A 183 3.27 -7.46 12.23
N TYR A 184 3.04 -7.23 10.93
CA TYR A 184 1.94 -6.42 10.40
C TYR A 184 0.63 -7.19 10.17
N GLU A 185 0.52 -8.44 10.62
CA GLU A 185 -0.73 -9.19 10.58
C GLU A 185 -1.93 -8.49 11.26
N PRO A 186 -1.76 -7.84 12.43
CA PRO A 186 -2.86 -7.09 13.05
C PRO A 186 -3.36 -5.94 12.18
N LEU A 187 -2.44 -5.24 11.47
CA LEU A 187 -2.81 -4.20 10.51
C LEU A 187 -3.57 -4.80 9.32
N LEU A 188 -3.10 -5.92 8.77
CA LEU A 188 -3.78 -6.63 7.70
C LEU A 188 -5.23 -6.97 8.08
N GLN A 189 -5.47 -7.47 9.29
CA GLN A 189 -6.82 -7.80 9.77
C GLN A 189 -7.74 -6.56 9.84
N LYS A 190 -7.20 -5.39 10.20
CA LYS A 190 -7.95 -4.11 10.22
C LYS A 190 -8.29 -3.61 8.81
N LEU A 191 -7.43 -3.90 7.82
CA LEU A 191 -7.61 -3.46 6.44
C LEU A 191 -8.62 -4.33 5.66
N ILE A 192 -8.71 -5.62 5.96
CA ILE A 192 -9.61 -6.53 5.23
C ILE A 192 -11.08 -6.20 5.57
N PRO A 193 -11.91 -5.79 4.59
CA PRO A 193 -13.32 -5.54 4.83
C PRO A 193 -14.08 -6.86 5.05
N LYS A 194 -15.27 -6.77 5.65
CA LYS A 194 -16.17 -7.93 5.83
C LYS A 194 -16.51 -8.63 4.50
N LYS A 195 -16.65 -7.84 3.42
CA LYS A 195 -16.89 -8.33 2.05
C LYS A 195 -15.72 -7.89 1.18
N ILE A 196 -14.91 -8.86 0.75
CA ILE A 196 -13.81 -8.66 -0.20
C ILE A 196 -14.38 -8.52 -1.61
N THR A 197 -13.93 -7.50 -2.32
CA THR A 197 -14.34 -7.17 -3.68
C THR A 197 -13.18 -7.24 -4.67
N ILE A 198 -11.94 -7.22 -4.21
CA ILE A 198 -10.75 -7.30 -5.06
C ILE A 198 -10.28 -8.76 -5.18
N GLY A 199 -10.29 -9.29 -6.40
CA GLY A 199 -9.83 -10.65 -6.70
C GLY A 199 -8.36 -10.89 -6.33
N GLY A 200 -7.51 -9.85 -6.45
CA GLY A 200 -6.11 -9.87 -6.02
C GLY A 200 -5.94 -10.09 -4.50
N LEU A 201 -6.73 -9.42 -3.67
CA LEU A 201 -6.72 -9.63 -2.22
C LEU A 201 -7.11 -11.07 -1.88
N ALA A 202 -8.21 -11.56 -2.46
CA ALA A 202 -8.65 -12.94 -2.26
C ALA A 202 -7.58 -13.95 -2.71
N PHE A 203 -6.91 -13.71 -3.84
CA PHE A 203 -5.82 -14.56 -4.32
C PHE A 203 -4.63 -14.58 -3.34
N ASN A 204 -4.21 -13.41 -2.85
CA ASN A 204 -3.09 -13.30 -1.91
C ASN A 204 -3.41 -13.94 -0.55
N LEU A 205 -4.65 -13.82 -0.07
CA LEU A 205 -5.11 -14.52 1.14
C LEU A 205 -5.14 -16.04 0.96
N ALA A 206 -5.51 -16.52 -0.23
CA ALA A 206 -5.42 -17.94 -0.56
C ALA A 206 -3.97 -18.43 -0.53
N ASN A 207 -3.05 -17.66 -1.12
CA ASN A 207 -1.62 -17.97 -1.14
C ASN A 207 -1.02 -17.99 0.28
N LEU A 208 -1.29 -16.95 1.08
CA LEU A 208 -0.87 -16.89 2.48
C LEU A 208 -1.39 -18.07 3.31
N SER A 209 -2.63 -18.49 3.04
CA SER A 209 -3.20 -19.68 3.69
C SER A 209 -2.51 -20.96 3.22
N ALA A 210 -2.18 -21.05 1.93
CA ALA A 210 -1.46 -22.19 1.34
C ALA A 210 -0.06 -22.35 1.95
N SER A 211 0.70 -21.25 2.05
CA SER A 211 2.07 -21.28 2.62
C SER A 211 2.07 -21.79 4.07
N ARG A 212 1.00 -21.47 4.82
CA ARG A 212 0.73 -21.92 6.20
C ARG A 212 0.08 -23.31 6.31
N GLY A 213 -0.16 -24.01 5.20
CA GLY A 213 -0.82 -25.33 5.21
C GLY A 213 -2.31 -25.29 5.59
N LYS A 214 -2.94 -24.11 5.61
CA LYS A 214 -4.34 -23.92 5.98
C LYS A 214 -5.27 -24.21 4.79
N LYS A 215 -5.48 -25.51 4.51
CA LYS A 215 -6.21 -25.98 3.32
C LYS A 215 -7.62 -25.39 3.19
N LYS A 216 -8.40 -25.37 4.28
CA LYS A 216 -9.81 -24.92 4.25
C LYS A 216 -9.90 -23.44 3.88
N GLU A 217 -9.08 -22.61 4.51
CA GLU A 217 -8.98 -21.17 4.28
C GLU A 217 -8.46 -20.88 2.87
N MET A 218 -7.43 -21.60 2.44
CA MET A 218 -6.91 -21.53 1.08
C MET A 218 -8.01 -21.78 0.04
N LEU A 219 -8.75 -22.89 0.14
CA LEU A 219 -9.83 -23.21 -0.79
C LEU A 219 -10.99 -22.21 -0.74
N LYS A 220 -11.31 -21.66 0.44
CA LYS A 220 -12.31 -20.59 0.61
C LYS A 220 -11.92 -19.36 -0.21
N TYR A 221 -10.69 -18.87 -0.04
CA TYR A 221 -10.22 -17.67 -0.71
C TYR A 221 -9.97 -17.90 -2.21
N MET A 222 -9.55 -19.10 -2.63
CA MET A 222 -9.48 -19.46 -4.05
C MET A 222 -10.85 -19.33 -4.73
N LYS A 223 -11.91 -19.91 -4.13
CA LYS A 223 -13.27 -19.82 -4.68
C LYS A 223 -13.71 -18.37 -4.83
N LEU A 224 -13.41 -17.54 -3.83
CA LEU A 224 -13.73 -16.12 -3.86
C LEU A 224 -12.97 -15.39 -4.96
N ALA A 225 -11.66 -15.60 -5.06
CA ALA A 225 -10.84 -15.00 -6.11
C ALA A 225 -11.31 -15.39 -7.52
N LEU A 226 -11.67 -16.66 -7.74
CA LEU A 226 -12.25 -17.13 -9.01
C LEU A 226 -13.61 -16.48 -9.31
N HIS A 227 -14.47 -16.31 -8.30
CA HIS A 227 -15.73 -15.58 -8.44
C HIS A 227 -15.49 -14.12 -8.83
N LEU A 228 -14.44 -13.51 -8.26
CA LEU A 228 -13.93 -12.17 -8.59
C LEU A 228 -13.03 -12.16 -9.84
N LYS A 229 -13.27 -13.08 -10.78
CA LYS A 229 -12.66 -13.14 -12.13
C LYS A 229 -11.15 -13.38 -12.18
N MET A 230 -10.52 -13.81 -11.08
CA MET A 230 -9.12 -14.25 -11.12
C MET A 230 -8.98 -15.47 -12.04
N LYS A 231 -7.95 -15.49 -12.89
CA LYS A 231 -7.74 -16.59 -13.84
C LYS A 231 -7.31 -17.86 -13.11
N LYS A 232 -7.94 -19.00 -13.43
CA LYS A 232 -7.57 -20.33 -12.91
C LYS A 232 -6.06 -20.63 -13.06
N SER A 233 -5.47 -20.21 -14.17
CA SER A 233 -4.05 -20.41 -14.48
C SER A 233 -3.11 -19.73 -13.49
N HIS A 234 -3.52 -18.67 -12.79
CA HIS A 234 -2.67 -17.98 -11.81
C HIS A 234 -2.35 -18.88 -10.61
N PHE A 235 -3.32 -19.69 -10.15
CA PHE A 235 -3.13 -20.61 -9.03
C PHE A 235 -2.17 -21.77 -9.37
N ARG A 236 -2.19 -22.23 -10.62
CA ARG A 236 -1.32 -23.35 -11.06
C ARG A 236 0.12 -22.94 -11.33
N LYS A 237 0.37 -21.65 -11.56
CA LYS A 237 1.71 -21.14 -11.87
C LYS A 237 2.37 -20.45 -10.68
N ASN A 238 1.62 -20.06 -9.66
CA ASN A 238 2.18 -19.47 -8.45
C ASN A 238 2.70 -20.57 -7.51
N ILE A 239 4.00 -20.54 -7.24
CA ILE A 239 4.72 -21.52 -6.41
C ILE A 239 4.21 -21.60 -4.98
N GLY A 240 3.54 -20.56 -4.48
CA GLY A 240 2.90 -20.58 -3.16
C GLY A 240 1.81 -21.64 -2.99
N PHE A 241 1.26 -22.17 -4.09
CA PHE A 241 0.31 -23.28 -4.10
C PHE A 241 0.93 -24.65 -4.39
N GLU A 242 2.25 -24.75 -4.54
CA GLU A 242 2.93 -25.98 -4.99
C GLU A 242 2.53 -27.22 -4.17
N LYS A 243 2.45 -27.07 -2.83
CA LYS A 243 2.03 -28.13 -1.90
C LYS A 243 0.64 -28.72 -2.21
N PHE A 244 -0.20 -27.99 -2.94
CA PHE A 244 -1.58 -28.36 -3.26
C PHE A 244 -1.81 -28.69 -4.73
N TRP A 245 -0.79 -28.66 -5.59
CA TRP A 245 -0.98 -28.94 -7.03
C TRP A 245 -1.51 -30.34 -7.33
N ASN A 246 -1.29 -31.30 -6.43
CA ASN A 246 -1.82 -32.65 -6.53
C ASN A 246 -3.08 -32.88 -5.66
N ASP A 247 -3.53 -31.87 -4.92
CA ASP A 247 -4.71 -31.99 -4.06
C ASP A 247 -6.00 -32.05 -4.90
N PRO A 248 -6.88 -33.04 -4.69
CA PRO A 248 -8.10 -33.18 -5.49
C PRO A 248 -9.06 -31.98 -5.41
N ASP A 249 -9.17 -31.35 -4.23
CA ASP A 249 -10.07 -30.19 -4.03
C ASP A 249 -9.51 -28.95 -4.71
N PHE A 250 -8.18 -28.76 -4.64
CA PHE A 250 -7.49 -27.70 -5.39
C PHE A 250 -7.70 -27.88 -6.90
N LEU A 251 -7.43 -29.09 -7.41
CA LEU A 251 -7.58 -29.42 -8.82
C LEU A 251 -9.00 -29.23 -9.33
N LYS A 252 -10.02 -29.51 -8.51
CA LYS A 252 -11.43 -29.27 -8.87
C LYS A 252 -11.73 -27.79 -9.16
N LEU A 253 -11.01 -26.86 -8.54
CA LEU A 253 -11.21 -25.42 -8.73
C LEU A 253 -10.46 -24.88 -9.96
N VAL A 254 -9.33 -25.48 -10.33
CA VAL A 254 -8.40 -24.90 -11.32
C VAL A 254 -8.21 -25.75 -12.58
N LYS A 255 -8.80 -26.95 -12.66
CA LYS A 255 -8.89 -27.70 -13.92
C LYS A 255 -9.79 -26.92 -14.89
N GLU A 256 -9.35 -26.86 -16.15
CA GLU A 256 -10.09 -26.24 -17.25
C GLU A 256 -11.34 -27.06 -17.58
#